data_AF-L1PA78-F1
#
_entry.id   AF-L1PA78-F1
#
_cell.length_a   1.000
_cell.length_b   1.000
_cell.length_c   1.000
_cell.angle_alpha   90.00
_cell.angle_beta   90.00
_cell.angle_gamma   90.00
#
_symmetry.space_group_name_H-M   'P 1'
#
loop_
_entity.id
_entity.type
_entity.pdbx_description
1 polymer ?
#
loop_
_entity_poly.entity_id
_entity_poly.type
_entity_poly.pdbx_seq_one_letter_code
_entity_poly.pdbx_strand_id
1 'polypeptide(L)'
;SKSIKVDERANIIKILKGKGNYNKPEFANLKNLEGVEYIINNPLFGGSVEVWLLADENFRLPKLKISNKTASVKLINLTTSVLDLSEAENLSQIISIGNKEVKDINLSSTKIMKRGTIGYDNFIGDYLFFSKCPNLENIIFPDLSKGVATPTTIGLFGLLELPKLKSVVDISKLEAAMIIELAGLPLVPKISYPTEIKYFSYEELDGEEPEFPGKLSFDIGKDIFDRAETKAFINKYLPKDRLRFFGGISEFSKDIEFYDYTATENESGRSFIRKTKGNTLKDLAESNRAKRKK
;
A
#
# COMPACT_ATOMS: atom_id res chain seq x y z
N SER A 1 26.26 16.45 23.88
CA SER A 1 26.15 15.77 22.57
C SER A 1 26.65 14.35 22.76
N LYS A 2 25.76 13.37 22.96
CA LYS A 2 26.15 11.96 23.12
C LYS A 2 25.27 11.09 22.21
N SER A 3 25.92 10.57 21.17
CA SER A 3 25.64 9.35 20.42
C SER A 3 24.23 9.12 19.88
N ILE A 4 23.95 9.69 18.69
CA ILE A 4 23.07 9.05 17.72
C ILE A 4 23.80 7.78 17.24
N LYS A 5 23.27 6.59 17.51
CA LYS A 5 23.75 5.36 16.86
C LYS A 5 23.21 5.36 15.42
N VAL A 6 24.03 5.82 14.48
CA VAL A 6 23.86 5.53 13.06
C VAL A 6 24.37 4.10 12.87
N ASP A 7 23.49 3.17 12.51
CA ASP A 7 23.89 1.81 12.15
C ASP A 7 24.51 1.88 10.75
N GLU A 8 25.84 1.91 10.67
CA GLU A 8 26.59 2.12 9.40
C GLU A 8 26.43 0.97 8.39
N ARG A 9 25.71 -0.12 8.72
CA ARG A 9 25.48 -1.24 7.78
C ARG A 9 24.21 -1.13 6.96
N ALA A 10 23.35 -0.17 7.27
CA ALA A 10 22.28 0.28 6.39
C ALA A 10 22.01 1.74 6.74
N ASN A 11 22.20 2.68 5.80
CA ASN A 11 21.91 4.11 6.04
C ASN A 11 20.43 4.29 6.39
N ILE A 12 20.07 4.18 7.67
CA ILE A 12 18.69 4.27 8.15
C ILE A 12 18.65 5.16 9.39
N ILE A 13 17.78 6.16 9.35
CA ILE A 13 17.42 6.96 10.52
C ILE A 13 16.19 6.31 11.16
N LYS A 14 16.30 5.89 12.42
CA LYS A 14 15.19 5.31 13.18
C LYS A 14 14.94 6.09 14.47
N ILE A 15 13.72 6.54 14.67
CA ILE A 15 13.22 7.11 15.94
C ILE A 15 11.98 6.32 16.31
N LEU A 16 12.05 5.49 17.35
CA LEU A 16 11.02 4.48 17.65
C LEU A 16 10.42 4.68 19.04
N LYS A 17 9.93 5.88 19.34
CA LYS A 17 9.35 6.22 20.65
C LYS A 17 7.92 5.69 20.85
N GLY A 18 7.18 5.45 19.77
CA GLY A 18 5.80 4.94 19.82
C GLY A 18 5.61 3.49 19.36
N LYS A 19 6.70 2.77 19.07
CA LYS A 19 6.62 1.40 18.55
C LYS A 19 6.71 0.40 19.71
N GLY A 20 5.76 -0.54 19.77
CA GLY A 20 5.75 -1.62 20.78
C GLY A 20 7.10 -2.32 20.87
N ASN A 21 7.59 -2.53 22.10
CA ASN A 21 8.92 -3.09 22.43
C ASN A 21 10.15 -2.20 22.15
N TYR A 22 9.98 -0.97 21.64
CA TYR A 22 11.09 -0.05 21.34
C TYR A 22 11.07 1.27 22.11
N ASN A 23 10.21 1.39 23.14
CA ASN A 23 10.18 2.52 24.08
C ASN A 23 11.43 2.51 24.97
N LYS A 24 12.59 2.71 24.36
CA LYS A 24 13.86 2.77 25.06
C LYS A 24 13.84 4.00 25.98
N PRO A 25 14.36 3.89 27.21
CA PRO A 25 14.43 5.00 28.16
C PRO A 25 15.09 6.25 27.59
N GLU A 26 15.99 6.09 26.61
CA GLU A 26 16.72 7.18 25.95
C GLU A 26 15.83 8.15 25.15
N PHE A 27 14.64 7.73 24.71
CA PHE A 27 13.70 8.59 24.00
C PHE A 27 12.60 9.18 24.88
N ALA A 28 12.50 8.79 26.15
CA ALA A 28 11.47 9.31 27.07
C ALA A 28 11.52 10.85 27.15
N ASN A 29 12.73 11.41 27.15
CA ASN A 29 12.99 12.85 27.26
C ASN A 29 13.15 13.58 25.92
N LEU A 30 12.85 12.93 24.78
CA LEU A 30 12.91 13.59 23.48
C LEU A 30 11.87 14.72 23.43
N LYS A 31 12.31 15.96 23.18
CA LYS A 31 11.44 17.15 23.17
C LYS A 31 11.17 17.72 21.77
N ASN A 32 12.09 17.50 20.83
CA ASN A 32 11.96 17.98 19.45
C ASN A 32 12.75 17.06 18.49
N LEU A 33 12.65 17.35 17.19
CA LEU A 33 13.27 16.59 16.10
C LEU A 33 14.13 17.46 15.18
N GLU A 34 14.51 18.68 15.60
CA GLU A 34 15.21 19.66 14.75
C GLU A 34 16.53 19.12 14.17
N GLY A 35 17.31 18.37 14.98
CA GLY A 35 18.54 17.74 14.50
C GLY A 35 18.30 16.65 13.45
N VAL A 36 17.13 16.01 13.48
CA VAL A 36 16.75 14.94 12.54
C VAL A 36 16.27 15.56 11.23
N GLU A 37 15.55 16.69 11.31
CA GLU A 37 15.15 17.49 10.15
C GLU A 37 16.37 17.85 9.28
N TYR A 38 17.48 18.27 9.89
CA TYR A 38 18.70 18.60 9.15
C TYR A 38 19.27 17.41 8.36
N ILE A 39 19.22 16.20 8.91
CA ILE A 39 19.75 15.00 8.25
C ILE A 39 18.80 14.57 7.12
N ILE A 40 17.49 14.54 7.38
CA ILE A 40 16.48 14.16 6.38
C ILE A 40 16.49 15.13 5.19
N ASN A 41 16.58 16.43 5.47
CA ASN A 41 16.53 17.49 4.45
C ASN A 41 17.84 17.61 3.66
N ASN A 42 18.89 16.88 4.05
CA ASN A 42 20.17 16.93 3.36
C ASN A 42 20.03 16.29 1.96
N PRO A 43 20.33 17.01 0.86
CA PRO A 43 20.24 16.47 -0.49
C PRO A 43 21.14 15.25 -0.75
N LEU A 44 22.18 15.06 0.06
CA LEU A 44 23.09 13.92 -0.06
C LEU A 44 22.68 12.71 0.77
N PHE A 45 21.68 12.85 1.65
CA PHE A 45 21.19 11.73 2.46
C PHE A 45 20.67 10.63 1.53
N GLY A 46 21.28 9.45 1.59
CA GLY A 46 20.83 8.27 0.85
C GLY A 46 20.59 7.16 1.84
N GLY A 47 19.37 6.60 1.86
CA GLY A 47 18.96 5.72 2.93
C GLY A 47 17.46 5.63 3.15
N SER A 48 17.08 5.22 4.36
CA SER A 48 15.67 5.13 4.79
C SER A 48 15.40 6.00 6.02
N VAL A 49 14.21 6.56 6.10
CA VAL A 49 13.74 7.35 7.24
C VAL A 49 12.56 6.64 7.87
N GLU A 50 12.65 6.35 9.16
CA GLU A 50 11.58 5.73 9.95
C GLU A 50 11.41 6.47 11.27
N VAL A 51 10.30 7.19 11.41
CA VAL A 51 9.95 7.95 12.61
C VAL A 51 8.61 7.43 13.14
N TRP A 52 8.62 6.91 14.36
CA TRP A 52 7.47 6.39 15.09
C TRP A 52 7.38 7.06 16.44
N LEU A 53 6.31 7.81 16.63
CA LEU A 53 6.05 8.59 17.84
C LEU A 53 4.74 8.13 18.47
N LEU A 54 4.56 8.42 19.75
CA LEU A 54 3.30 8.15 20.42
C LEU A 54 2.22 9.08 19.86
N ALA A 55 0.98 8.59 19.73
CA ALA A 55 -0.10 9.33 19.06
C ALA A 55 -0.56 10.59 19.82
N ASP A 56 -0.37 10.60 21.13
CA ASP A 56 -0.68 11.71 22.04
C ASP A 56 0.44 12.77 22.07
N GLU A 57 1.62 12.47 21.53
CA GLU A 57 2.74 13.41 21.45
C GLU A 57 2.63 14.28 20.18
N ASN A 58 2.61 15.60 20.35
CA ASN A 58 2.47 16.55 19.24
C ASN A 58 3.81 16.95 18.63
N PHE A 59 4.60 15.97 18.18
CA PHE A 59 5.83 16.26 17.45
C PHE A 59 5.53 16.86 16.09
N ARG A 60 6.25 17.95 15.79
CA ARG A 60 6.06 18.74 14.59
C ARG A 60 7.39 19.13 13.97
N LEU A 61 7.49 18.99 12.66
CA LEU A 61 8.57 19.56 11.84
C LEU A 61 7.96 20.48 10.78
N PRO A 62 8.48 21.71 10.60
CA PRO A 62 7.88 22.66 9.67
C PRO A 62 7.95 22.14 8.23
N LYS A 63 9.10 21.61 7.82
CA LYS A 63 9.31 21.10 6.45
C LYS A 63 10.22 19.87 6.42
N LEU A 64 9.78 18.86 5.69
CA LEU A 64 10.59 17.72 5.28
C LEU A 64 10.77 17.76 3.77
N LYS A 65 12.02 17.88 3.31
CA LYS A 65 12.39 17.72 1.89
C LYS A 65 13.13 16.41 1.73
N ILE A 66 12.56 15.49 0.97
CA ILE A 66 13.12 14.16 0.77
C ILE A 66 14.06 14.18 -0.44
N SER A 67 15.30 13.73 -0.22
CA SER A 67 16.33 13.71 -1.26
C SER A 67 16.04 12.68 -2.35
N ASN A 68 16.68 12.85 -3.51
CA ASN A 68 16.61 11.88 -4.61
C ASN A 68 17.27 10.53 -4.31
N LYS A 69 18.08 10.41 -3.24
CA LYS A 69 18.74 9.16 -2.83
C LYS A 69 17.98 8.41 -1.74
N THR A 70 16.92 8.99 -1.18
CA THR A 70 16.12 8.34 -0.14
C THR A 70 15.27 7.23 -0.75
N ALA A 71 15.37 6.02 -0.20
CA ALA A 71 14.69 4.83 -0.68
C ALA A 71 13.32 4.61 -0.02
N SER A 72 13.18 4.94 1.27
CA SER A 72 11.92 4.81 2.01
C SER A 72 11.73 5.91 3.05
N VAL A 73 10.48 6.29 3.28
CA VAL A 73 10.05 7.25 4.31
C VAL A 73 8.82 6.69 5.02
N LYS A 74 8.91 6.55 6.35
CA LYS A 74 7.81 6.12 7.23
C LYS A 74 7.68 7.10 8.37
N LEU A 75 6.55 7.83 8.42
CA LEU A 75 6.28 8.90 9.38
C LEU A 75 4.98 8.56 10.12
N ILE A 76 5.09 8.06 11.35
CA ILE A 76 3.97 7.63 12.19
C ILE A 76 3.85 8.60 13.36
N ASN A 77 2.69 9.27 13.44
CA ASN A 77 2.37 10.33 14.42
C ASN A 77 3.32 11.53 14.39
N LEU A 78 3.94 11.80 13.23
CA LEU A 78 4.72 13.01 13.01
C LEU A 78 3.90 14.00 12.18
N THR A 79 3.71 15.21 12.70
CA THR A 79 3.06 16.29 11.95
C THR A 79 4.09 17.09 11.16
N THR A 80 3.82 17.31 9.87
CA THR A 80 4.57 18.30 9.09
C THR A 80 3.66 19.03 8.12
N SER A 81 3.89 20.34 7.98
CA SER A 81 3.10 21.17 7.07
C SER A 81 3.52 21.02 5.60
N VAL A 82 4.79 20.65 5.37
CA VAL A 82 5.35 20.49 4.03
C VAL A 82 6.12 19.18 3.98
N LEU A 83 5.61 18.21 3.23
CA LEU A 83 6.33 17.00 2.84
C LEU A 83 6.66 17.07 1.35
N ASP A 84 7.85 17.59 1.05
CA ASP A 84 8.34 17.83 -0.30
C ASP A 84 9.03 16.58 -0.84
N LEU A 85 8.33 15.90 -1.77
CA LEU A 85 8.78 14.69 -2.46
C LEU A 85 9.14 14.96 -3.93
N SER A 86 9.21 16.23 -4.34
CA SER A 86 9.37 16.62 -5.74
C SER A 86 10.66 16.09 -6.39
N GLU A 87 11.71 15.92 -5.60
CA GLU A 87 13.02 15.39 -6.01
C GLU A 87 13.23 13.93 -5.56
N ALA A 88 12.24 13.25 -4.98
CA ALA A 88 12.41 11.94 -4.34
C ALA A 88 12.43 10.76 -5.33
N GLU A 89 13.34 10.81 -6.31
CA GLU A 89 13.38 9.88 -7.46
C GLU A 89 13.59 8.41 -7.08
N ASN A 90 14.39 8.12 -6.04
CA ASN A 90 14.62 6.74 -5.60
C ASN A 90 13.58 6.24 -4.58
N LEU A 91 12.61 7.08 -4.19
CA LEU A 91 11.63 6.72 -3.19
C LEU A 91 10.70 5.64 -3.75
N SER A 92 10.67 4.50 -3.05
CA SER A 92 9.83 3.35 -3.36
C SER A 92 8.79 3.08 -2.27
N GLN A 93 8.97 3.68 -1.09
CA GLN A 93 8.02 3.54 0.03
C GLN A 93 7.73 4.88 0.66
N ILE A 94 6.45 5.21 0.77
CA ILE A 94 5.94 6.26 1.64
C ILE A 94 4.83 5.71 2.52
N ILE A 95 5.01 5.86 3.83
CA ILE A 95 3.97 5.61 4.84
C ILE A 95 3.85 6.88 5.67
N SER A 96 2.67 7.48 5.73
CA SER A 96 2.38 8.59 6.64
C SER A 96 1.08 8.32 7.39
N ILE A 97 1.18 8.20 8.71
CA ILE A 97 0.03 7.93 9.58
C ILE A 97 -0.07 9.05 10.61
N GLY A 98 -1.25 9.66 10.74
CA GLY A 98 -1.51 10.66 11.77
C GLY A 98 -0.90 12.04 11.49
N ASN A 99 -0.53 12.36 10.25
CA ASN A 99 -0.02 13.70 9.92
C ASN A 99 -1.19 14.70 9.86
N LYS A 100 -1.19 15.64 10.81
CA LYS A 100 -2.31 16.57 11.01
C LYS A 100 -2.28 17.82 10.11
N GLU A 101 -1.17 18.14 9.44
CA GLU A 101 -1.01 19.43 8.74
C GLU A 101 -0.81 19.32 7.23
N VAL A 102 -0.28 18.21 6.73
CA VAL A 102 0.01 18.07 5.29
C VAL A 102 -1.26 18.13 4.46
N LYS A 103 -1.22 18.89 3.35
CA LYS A 103 -2.35 19.10 2.45
C LYS A 103 -2.17 18.50 1.06
N ASP A 104 -0.95 18.56 0.56
CA ASP A 104 -0.63 18.19 -0.81
C ASP A 104 0.58 17.27 -0.82
N ILE A 105 0.47 16.18 -1.57
CA ILE A 105 1.53 15.21 -1.78
C ILE A 105 1.71 15.00 -3.27
N ASN A 106 2.94 15.18 -3.75
CA ASN A 106 3.29 14.91 -5.14
C ASN A 106 4.24 13.71 -5.24
N LEU A 107 3.75 12.60 -5.82
CA LEU A 107 4.51 11.36 -6.00
C LEU A 107 4.99 11.18 -7.45
N SER A 108 4.79 12.16 -8.33
CA SER A 108 5.07 12.04 -9.78
C SER A 108 6.50 11.59 -10.07
N SER A 109 7.47 12.09 -9.30
CA SER A 109 8.89 11.83 -9.46
C SER A 109 9.35 10.51 -8.84
N THR A 110 8.54 9.87 -8.00
CA THR A 110 8.94 8.68 -7.23
C THR A 110 9.03 7.41 -8.11
N LYS A 111 9.73 6.40 -7.58
CA LYS A 111 9.84 5.05 -8.14
C LYS A 111 8.72 4.09 -7.70
N ILE A 112 7.80 4.54 -6.84
CA ILE A 112 6.62 3.78 -6.42
C ILE A 112 5.87 3.30 -7.68
N MET A 113 5.58 1.98 -7.75
CA MET A 113 4.92 1.31 -8.88
C MET A 113 5.72 1.27 -10.19
N LYS A 114 6.98 1.72 -10.21
CA LYS A 114 7.82 1.79 -11.42
C LYS A 114 9.03 0.85 -11.41
N ARG A 115 9.16 -0.02 -10.40
CA ARG A 115 10.32 -0.91 -10.24
C ARG A 115 10.22 -2.24 -10.98
N GLY A 116 9.11 -2.52 -11.67
CA GLY A 116 8.92 -3.75 -12.45
C GLY A 116 9.08 -5.01 -11.62
N THR A 117 9.81 -5.99 -12.14
CA THR A 117 10.08 -7.28 -11.47
C THR A 117 10.76 -7.13 -10.12
N ILE A 118 11.58 -6.09 -9.90
CA ILE A 118 12.21 -5.81 -8.60
C ILE A 118 11.16 -5.45 -7.55
N GLY A 119 10.08 -4.77 -7.93
CA GLY A 119 8.96 -4.46 -7.04
C GLY A 119 8.07 -5.67 -6.76
N TYR A 120 8.02 -6.61 -7.70
CA TYR A 120 7.27 -7.86 -7.59
C TYR A 120 7.98 -8.93 -6.75
N ASP A 121 9.31 -9.03 -6.86
CA ASP A 121 10.10 -9.98 -6.07
C ASP A 121 9.86 -9.76 -4.57
N ASN A 122 9.16 -10.73 -3.95
CA ASN A 122 8.65 -10.70 -2.58
C ASN A 122 7.68 -9.56 -2.22
N PHE A 123 7.19 -8.78 -3.19
CA PHE A 123 6.41 -7.55 -2.96
C PHE A 123 7.10 -6.58 -1.97
N ILE A 124 8.42 -6.68 -1.82
CA ILE A 124 9.17 -5.87 -0.87
C ILE A 124 9.39 -4.49 -1.47
N GLY A 125 8.63 -3.54 -0.93
CA GLY A 125 9.06 -2.16 -0.88
C GLY A 125 8.50 -1.22 -1.94
N ASP A 126 7.39 -1.55 -2.61
CA ASP A 126 6.55 -0.55 -3.27
C ASP A 126 5.34 -0.26 -2.39
N TYR A 127 5.46 0.73 -1.51
CA TYR A 127 4.44 1.08 -0.52
C TYR A 127 3.98 2.53 -0.70
N LEU A 128 2.67 2.71 -0.74
CA LEU A 128 2.00 4.01 -0.70
C LEU A 128 0.89 3.90 0.32
N PHE A 129 1.09 4.51 1.48
CA PHE A 129 0.14 4.40 2.58
C PHE A 129 -0.06 5.75 3.28
N PHE A 130 -1.28 6.25 3.27
CA PHE A 130 -1.70 7.43 4.02
C PHE A 130 -2.90 7.08 4.88
N SER A 131 -2.78 7.30 6.19
CA SER A 131 -3.84 6.99 7.16
C SER A 131 -3.99 8.11 8.18
N LYS A 132 -5.22 8.46 8.57
CA LYS A 132 -5.47 9.45 9.63
C LYS A 132 -4.80 10.81 9.35
N CYS A 133 -4.81 11.23 8.09
CA CYS A 133 -4.27 12.53 7.65
C CYS A 133 -5.43 13.49 7.33
N PRO A 134 -6.04 14.15 8.34
CA PRO A 134 -7.33 14.84 8.21
C PRO A 134 -7.32 16.05 7.28
N ASN A 135 -6.14 16.58 6.97
CA ASN A 135 -5.96 17.75 6.12
C ASN A 135 -5.42 17.42 4.73
N LEU A 136 -5.14 16.14 4.42
CA LEU A 136 -4.65 15.74 3.10
C LEU A 136 -5.77 15.88 2.07
N GLU A 137 -5.60 16.79 1.12
CA GLU A 137 -6.56 17.11 0.07
C GLU A 137 -6.16 16.52 -1.27
N ASN A 138 -4.88 16.61 -1.63
CA ASN A 138 -4.41 16.23 -2.96
C ASN A 138 -3.23 15.26 -2.87
N ILE A 139 -3.35 14.18 -3.64
CA ILE A 139 -2.27 13.27 -3.99
C ILE A 139 -2.13 13.27 -5.51
N ILE A 140 -0.95 13.61 -6.01
CA ILE A 140 -0.58 13.42 -7.42
C ILE A 140 0.14 12.07 -7.49
N PHE A 141 -0.53 11.07 -8.05
CA PHE A 141 0.03 9.73 -8.20
C PHE A 141 1.13 9.68 -9.27
N PRO A 142 2.03 8.68 -9.23
CA PRO A 142 2.99 8.46 -10.29
C PRO A 142 2.30 8.27 -11.65
N ASP A 143 2.82 8.89 -12.72
CA ASP A 143 2.34 8.63 -14.07
C ASP A 143 2.82 7.24 -14.54
N LEU A 144 1.87 6.38 -14.85
CA LEU A 144 2.10 5.00 -15.29
C LEU A 144 1.80 4.79 -16.78
N SER A 145 1.67 5.86 -17.56
CA SER A 145 1.26 5.80 -18.97
C SER A 145 2.37 5.41 -19.95
N LYS A 146 3.65 5.69 -19.64
CA LYS A 146 4.80 5.43 -20.53
C LYS A 146 6.07 5.10 -19.74
N GLY A 147 6.89 4.19 -20.29
CA GLY A 147 8.25 3.92 -19.79
C GLY A 147 8.33 3.23 -18.42
N VAL A 148 7.23 2.61 -17.97
CA VAL A 148 7.18 1.87 -16.71
C VAL A 148 7.66 0.45 -16.93
N ALA A 149 8.57 -0.03 -16.08
CA ALA A 149 8.98 -1.42 -16.08
C ALA A 149 7.79 -2.31 -15.65
N THR A 150 7.48 -3.34 -16.43
CA THR A 150 6.44 -4.31 -16.11
C THR A 150 7.00 -5.44 -15.23
N PRO A 151 6.20 -6.03 -14.32
CA PRO A 151 4.83 -5.63 -13.98
C PRO A 151 4.78 -4.35 -13.14
N THR A 152 3.78 -3.51 -13.42
CA THR A 152 3.43 -2.39 -12.51
C THR A 152 2.90 -2.99 -11.20
N THR A 153 3.64 -2.81 -10.11
CA THR A 153 3.40 -3.56 -8.86
C THR A 153 3.21 -2.66 -7.66
N ILE A 154 2.37 -3.08 -6.71
CA ILE A 154 2.30 -2.47 -5.38
C ILE A 154 2.27 -3.57 -4.30
N GLY A 155 3.14 -3.44 -3.30
CA GLY A 155 3.10 -4.31 -2.12
C GLY A 155 2.01 -3.87 -1.15
N LEU A 156 1.90 -2.57 -0.92
CA LEU A 156 0.90 -1.96 -0.04
C LEU A 156 0.39 -0.67 -0.64
N PHE A 157 -0.89 -0.64 -0.97
CA PHE A 157 -1.63 0.59 -1.25
C PHE A 157 -2.64 0.84 -0.14
N GLY A 158 -2.57 1.97 0.55
CA GLY A 158 -3.52 2.29 1.61
C GLY A 158 -3.90 3.76 1.62
N LEU A 159 -5.20 4.04 1.59
CA LEU A 159 -5.77 5.37 1.78
C LEU A 159 -6.90 5.27 2.79
N LEU A 160 -6.64 5.66 4.04
CA LEU A 160 -7.54 5.42 5.18
C LEU A 160 -7.83 6.72 5.93
N GLU A 161 -9.11 6.98 6.22
CA GLU A 161 -9.55 8.14 7.01
C GLU A 161 -8.95 9.47 6.49
N LEU A 162 -9.17 9.74 5.21
CA LEU A 162 -8.71 10.95 4.51
C LEU A 162 -9.92 11.84 4.15
N PRO A 163 -10.61 12.44 5.13
CA PRO A 163 -11.94 13.05 4.95
C PRO A 163 -11.97 14.23 3.97
N LYS A 164 -10.83 14.83 3.64
CA LYS A 164 -10.72 15.97 2.71
C LYS A 164 -10.10 15.59 1.36
N LEU A 165 -9.82 14.31 1.11
CA LEU A 165 -9.19 13.88 -0.14
C LEU A 165 -10.09 14.20 -1.34
N LYS A 166 -9.52 14.87 -2.33
CA LYS A 166 -10.18 15.30 -3.58
C LYS A 166 -9.62 14.60 -4.82
N SER A 167 -8.41 14.05 -4.73
CA SER A 167 -7.76 13.39 -5.86
C SER A 167 -8.55 12.19 -6.38
N VAL A 168 -8.48 11.99 -7.70
CA VAL A 168 -8.84 10.71 -8.32
C VAL A 168 -7.89 9.63 -7.82
N VAL A 169 -8.43 8.50 -7.38
CA VAL A 169 -7.64 7.32 -7.01
C VAL A 169 -7.57 6.42 -8.24
N ASP A 170 -6.49 6.50 -8.99
CA ASP A 170 -6.29 5.67 -10.18
C ASP A 170 -5.22 4.62 -9.92
N ILE A 171 -5.67 3.37 -9.78
CA ILE A 171 -4.83 2.19 -9.68
C ILE A 171 -5.07 1.24 -10.87
N SER A 172 -5.66 1.73 -11.97
CA SER A 172 -6.10 0.92 -13.11
C SER A 172 -4.96 0.25 -13.90
N LYS A 173 -3.73 0.73 -13.69
CA LYS A 173 -2.52 0.21 -14.35
C LYS A 173 -1.79 -0.85 -13.53
N LEU A 174 -2.22 -1.16 -12.31
CA LEU A 174 -1.58 -2.22 -11.52
C LEU A 174 -1.75 -3.57 -12.23
N GLU A 175 -0.65 -4.27 -12.41
CA GLU A 175 -0.59 -5.63 -12.95
C GLU A 175 -0.38 -6.67 -11.84
N ALA A 176 0.18 -6.24 -10.71
CA ALA A 176 0.39 -7.05 -9.52
C ALA A 176 0.10 -6.25 -8.24
N ALA A 177 -0.59 -6.84 -7.28
CA ALA A 177 -0.85 -6.23 -5.98
C ALA A 177 -0.90 -7.27 -4.86
N MET A 178 -0.26 -6.97 -3.72
CA MET A 178 -0.33 -7.82 -2.53
C MET A 178 -1.43 -7.35 -1.58
N ILE A 179 -1.44 -6.07 -1.22
CA ILE A 179 -2.43 -5.50 -0.29
C ILE A 179 -2.95 -4.15 -0.79
N ILE A 180 -4.27 -4.01 -0.80
CA ILE A 180 -4.96 -2.74 -1.05
C ILE A 180 -5.96 -2.51 0.09
N GLU A 181 -5.85 -1.34 0.73
CA GLU A 181 -6.73 -0.91 1.82
C GLU A 181 -7.36 0.45 1.54
N LEU A 182 -8.69 0.54 1.61
CA LEU A 182 -9.43 1.79 1.32
C LEU A 182 -10.62 1.93 2.28
N ALA A 183 -10.65 2.97 3.11
CA ALA A 183 -11.76 3.19 4.04
C ALA A 183 -11.83 4.65 4.49
N GLY A 184 -13.03 5.13 4.85
CA GLY A 184 -13.21 6.47 5.40
C GLY A 184 -12.78 7.57 4.43
N LEU A 185 -13.05 7.38 3.13
CA LEU A 185 -12.80 8.39 2.11
C LEU A 185 -14.09 9.16 1.83
N PRO A 186 -14.02 10.47 1.55
CA PRO A 186 -15.18 11.18 1.03
C PRO A 186 -15.60 10.58 -0.32
N LEU A 187 -16.68 11.07 -0.91
CA LEU A 187 -17.02 10.80 -2.31
C LEU A 187 -15.96 11.41 -3.24
N VAL A 188 -14.77 10.80 -3.28
CA VAL A 188 -13.71 11.12 -4.22
C VAL A 188 -14.25 10.93 -5.64
N PRO A 189 -13.79 11.73 -6.63
CA PRO A 189 -14.43 11.77 -7.95
C PRO A 189 -14.51 10.41 -8.67
N LYS A 190 -13.52 9.53 -8.44
CA LYS A 190 -13.48 8.19 -9.03
C LYS A 190 -12.42 7.32 -8.33
N ILE A 191 -12.72 6.04 -8.16
CA ILE A 191 -11.71 5.00 -7.91
C ILE A 191 -11.62 4.12 -9.16
N SER A 192 -10.46 4.08 -9.81
CA SER A 192 -10.25 3.27 -11.02
C SER A 192 -9.45 2.02 -10.67
N TYR A 193 -10.09 0.85 -10.69
CA TYR A 193 -9.45 -0.44 -10.46
C TYR A 193 -8.84 -1.02 -11.73
N PRO A 194 -7.85 -1.93 -11.62
CA PRO A 194 -7.34 -2.67 -12.77
C PRO A 194 -8.45 -3.40 -13.51
N THR A 195 -8.42 -3.31 -14.84
CA THR A 195 -9.23 -4.21 -15.66
C THR A 195 -8.75 -5.64 -15.49
N GLU A 196 -7.45 -5.87 -15.31
CA GLU A 196 -6.89 -7.19 -15.04
C GLU A 196 -5.67 -7.12 -14.11
N ILE A 197 -5.70 -7.81 -12.97
CA ILE A 197 -4.52 -8.18 -12.20
C ILE A 197 -3.96 -9.47 -12.80
N LYS A 198 -2.72 -9.40 -13.30
CA LYS A 198 -2.02 -10.51 -13.96
C LYS A 198 -1.31 -11.41 -12.96
N TYR A 199 -0.76 -10.82 -11.90
CA TYR A 199 0.04 -11.52 -10.90
C TYR A 199 -0.49 -11.25 -9.49
N PHE A 200 -0.46 -12.27 -8.64
CA PHE A 200 -0.91 -12.17 -7.25
C PHE A 200 0.21 -12.58 -6.28
N SER A 201 -0.01 -12.40 -4.97
CA SER A 201 1.04 -12.39 -3.94
C SER A 201 1.85 -13.68 -3.74
N TYR A 202 1.60 -14.73 -4.51
CA TYR A 202 2.38 -15.96 -4.57
C TYR A 202 2.13 -16.61 -5.93
N GLU A 203 3.17 -16.67 -6.76
CA GLU A 203 3.35 -17.63 -7.86
C GLU A 203 4.86 -17.79 -8.08
N GLU A 204 5.38 -19.02 -7.92
CA GLU A 204 6.78 -19.38 -8.16
C GLU A 204 7.17 -19.02 -9.60
N LEU A 205 8.36 -18.43 -9.75
CA LEU A 205 8.91 -17.94 -11.02
C LEU A 205 9.39 -19.06 -11.97
N ASP A 206 9.04 -20.32 -11.71
CA ASP A 206 9.63 -21.49 -12.36
C ASP A 206 8.73 -22.14 -13.44
N GLY A 207 7.69 -21.43 -13.89
CA GLY A 207 6.96 -21.77 -15.12
C GLY A 207 5.88 -22.86 -14.99
N GLU A 208 5.53 -23.27 -13.78
CA GLU A 208 4.30 -24.04 -13.51
C GLU A 208 3.22 -23.12 -12.92
N GLU A 209 1.96 -23.27 -13.37
CA GLU A 209 0.84 -22.66 -12.65
C GLU A 209 0.81 -23.24 -11.24
N PRO A 210 0.75 -22.41 -10.19
CA PRO A 210 0.83 -22.89 -8.83
C PRO A 210 -0.39 -23.75 -8.51
N GLU A 211 -0.22 -24.70 -7.61
CA GLU A 211 -1.33 -25.45 -7.04
C GLU A 211 -2.29 -24.52 -6.25
N PHE A 212 -1.80 -23.37 -5.79
CA PHE A 212 -2.58 -22.34 -5.08
C PHE A 212 -2.42 -20.97 -5.76
N PRO A 213 -3.48 -20.43 -6.38
CA PRO A 213 -3.42 -19.09 -6.94
C PRO A 213 -3.15 -18.06 -5.84
N GLY A 214 -2.14 -17.19 -6.02
CA GLY A 214 -1.96 -16.04 -5.15
C GLY A 214 -3.24 -15.21 -5.04
N LYS A 215 -3.44 -14.53 -3.89
CA LYS A 215 -4.61 -13.69 -3.62
C LYS A 215 -4.21 -12.26 -3.29
N LEU A 216 -5.04 -11.31 -3.70
CA LEU A 216 -4.96 -9.93 -3.24
C LEU A 216 -5.67 -9.81 -1.89
N SER A 217 -4.96 -9.33 -0.86
CA SER A 217 -5.61 -8.81 0.35
C SER A 217 -6.31 -7.51 -0.02
N PHE A 218 -7.64 -7.50 0.00
CA PHE A 218 -8.43 -6.33 -0.35
C PHE A 218 -9.34 -6.00 0.81
N ASP A 219 -8.92 -5.04 1.64
CA ASP A 219 -9.64 -4.63 2.84
C ASP A 219 -10.26 -3.27 2.61
N ILE A 220 -11.59 -3.19 2.66
CA ILE A 220 -12.30 -1.94 2.33
C ILE A 220 -13.35 -1.58 3.36
N GLY A 221 -13.52 -0.29 3.62
CA GLY A 221 -14.62 0.23 4.44
C GLY A 221 -15.96 0.11 3.72
N LYS A 222 -17.07 0.22 4.47
CA LYS A 222 -18.42 0.16 3.90
C LYS A 222 -18.66 1.26 2.85
N ASP A 223 -18.11 2.44 3.09
CA ASP A 223 -18.15 3.61 2.19
C ASP A 223 -17.52 3.35 0.83
N ILE A 224 -16.52 2.45 0.78
CA ILE A 224 -15.87 2.03 -0.46
C ILE A 224 -16.61 0.86 -1.09
N PHE A 225 -17.03 -0.12 -0.29
CA PHE A 225 -17.81 -1.26 -0.78
C PHE A 225 -19.06 -0.84 -1.52
N ASP A 226 -19.76 0.21 -1.07
CA ASP A 226 -21.02 0.61 -1.67
C ASP A 226 -20.92 1.17 -3.08
N ARG A 227 -19.71 1.48 -3.56
CA ARG A 227 -19.45 2.03 -4.89
C ARG A 227 -19.60 0.98 -5.98
N ALA A 228 -20.16 1.39 -7.12
CA ALA A 228 -20.46 0.49 -8.22
C ALA A 228 -19.18 -0.11 -8.84
N GLU A 229 -18.15 0.71 -9.02
CA GLU A 229 -16.84 0.29 -9.52
C GLU A 229 -16.17 -0.76 -8.61
N THR A 230 -16.30 -0.62 -7.30
CA THR A 230 -15.72 -1.53 -6.30
C THR A 230 -16.46 -2.86 -6.30
N LYS A 231 -17.81 -2.83 -6.31
CA LYS A 231 -18.63 -4.05 -6.45
C LYS A 231 -18.31 -4.79 -7.75
N ALA A 232 -18.13 -4.08 -8.86
CA ALA A 232 -17.75 -4.68 -10.13
C ALA A 232 -16.37 -5.37 -10.05
N PHE A 233 -15.39 -4.73 -9.43
CA PHE A 233 -14.08 -5.33 -9.19
C PHE A 233 -14.15 -6.59 -8.30
N ILE A 234 -14.89 -6.52 -7.19
CA ILE A 234 -15.10 -7.67 -6.28
C ILE A 234 -15.78 -8.82 -7.02
N ASN A 235 -16.87 -8.57 -7.74
CA ASN A 235 -17.63 -9.59 -8.49
C ASN A 235 -16.78 -10.28 -9.56
N LYS A 236 -15.75 -9.61 -10.08
CA LYS A 236 -14.83 -10.20 -11.05
C LYS A 236 -13.86 -11.20 -10.42
N TYR A 237 -13.37 -10.93 -9.22
CA TYR A 237 -12.25 -11.66 -8.61
C TYR A 237 -12.62 -12.57 -7.43
N LEU A 238 -13.65 -12.22 -6.67
CA LEU A 238 -14.11 -13.01 -5.53
C LEU A 238 -14.59 -14.42 -5.95
N PRO A 239 -15.40 -14.62 -7.01
CA PRO A 239 -15.80 -15.97 -7.45
C PRO A 239 -14.64 -16.84 -7.97
N LYS A 240 -13.48 -16.23 -8.25
CA LYS A 240 -12.26 -16.90 -8.71
C LYS A 240 -11.29 -17.20 -7.58
N ASP A 241 -11.68 -16.93 -6.34
CA ASP A 241 -10.83 -17.08 -5.15
C ASP A 241 -9.52 -16.28 -5.23
N ARG A 242 -9.55 -15.12 -5.91
CA ARG A 242 -8.38 -14.22 -6.11
C ARG A 242 -8.37 -13.02 -5.15
N LEU A 243 -9.42 -12.85 -4.33
CA LEU A 243 -9.48 -11.85 -3.26
C LEU A 243 -9.53 -12.56 -1.91
N ARG A 244 -8.96 -11.93 -0.88
CA ARG A 244 -9.18 -12.28 0.52
C ARG A 244 -9.41 -11.02 1.35
N PHE A 245 -10.21 -11.17 2.39
CA PHE A 245 -10.36 -10.21 3.47
C PHE A 245 -9.42 -10.60 4.61
N PHE A 246 -8.60 -9.66 5.08
CA PHE A 246 -7.67 -9.86 6.19
C PHE A 246 -8.05 -9.00 7.41
N GLY A 247 -8.77 -7.90 7.21
CA GLY A 247 -9.17 -6.98 8.27
C GLY A 247 -8.12 -5.92 8.60
N GLY A 248 -7.21 -5.63 7.66
CA GLY A 248 -6.20 -4.58 7.77
C GLY A 248 -4.83 -5.03 8.30
N ILE A 249 -3.80 -4.25 7.99
CA ILE A 249 -2.41 -4.54 8.39
C ILE A 249 -2.10 -3.97 9.78
N SER A 250 -2.11 -4.87 10.78
CA SER A 250 -1.51 -4.70 12.12
C SER A 250 -1.64 -3.26 12.68
N GLU A 251 -0.53 -2.66 13.06
CA GLU A 251 -0.44 -1.33 13.65
C GLU A 251 -0.76 -0.16 12.69
N PHE A 252 -0.74 -0.35 11.37
CA PHE A 252 -0.99 0.72 10.40
C PHE A 252 -2.48 1.01 10.21
N SER A 253 -3.27 -0.03 10.31
CA SER A 253 -4.72 0.00 10.10
C SER A 253 -5.47 -0.29 11.39
N LYS A 254 -4.74 -0.21 12.52
CA LYS A 254 -5.31 -0.33 13.85
C LYS A 254 -6.40 0.73 14.03
N ASP A 255 -7.53 0.28 14.53
CA ASP A 255 -8.74 1.08 14.77
C ASP A 255 -9.48 1.53 13.49
N ILE A 256 -9.13 0.98 12.32
CA ILE A 256 -9.91 1.18 11.09
C ILE A 256 -11.00 0.11 11.02
N GLU A 257 -12.23 0.53 10.76
CA GLU A 257 -13.36 -0.38 10.54
C GLU A 257 -13.42 -0.80 9.07
N PHE A 258 -13.18 -2.09 8.81
CA PHE A 258 -13.34 -2.68 7.48
C PHE A 258 -14.62 -3.50 7.37
N TYR A 259 -15.21 -3.51 6.18
CA TYR A 259 -16.40 -4.28 5.85
C TYR A 259 -16.01 -5.64 5.25
N ASP A 260 -16.39 -6.72 5.92
CA ASP A 260 -16.22 -8.07 5.40
C ASP A 260 -17.27 -8.38 4.32
N TYR A 261 -16.89 -8.18 3.07
CA TYR A 261 -17.69 -8.50 1.88
C TYR A 261 -17.63 -9.99 1.50
N THR A 262 -16.85 -10.81 2.23
CA THR A 262 -16.75 -12.26 2.01
C THR A 262 -17.70 -13.04 2.92
N ALA A 263 -18.16 -12.43 4.03
CA ALA A 263 -19.15 -12.99 4.92
C ALA A 263 -20.46 -13.35 4.19
N THR A 264 -20.88 -14.60 4.34
CA THR A 264 -21.98 -15.22 3.60
C THR A 264 -23.39 -14.80 4.04
N GLU A 265 -23.51 -13.95 5.06
CA GLU A 265 -24.77 -13.49 5.66
C GLU A 265 -25.24 -12.10 5.17
N ASN A 266 -24.47 -11.43 4.32
CA ASN A 266 -24.86 -10.14 3.72
C ASN A 266 -25.78 -10.36 2.49
N GLU A 267 -27.09 -10.48 2.73
CA GLU A 267 -28.16 -10.91 1.81
C GLU A 267 -28.42 -10.08 0.53
N SER A 268 -27.64 -9.06 0.18
CA SER A 268 -28.02 -8.14 -0.93
C SER A 268 -27.36 -8.38 -2.29
N GLY A 269 -26.64 -9.49 -2.52
CA GLY A 269 -25.83 -9.65 -3.74
C GLY A 269 -25.77 -11.02 -4.42
N ARG A 270 -26.50 -12.05 -3.95
CA ARG A 270 -26.44 -13.37 -4.60
C ARG A 270 -27.36 -13.44 -5.82
N SER A 271 -26.88 -13.00 -6.98
CA SER A 271 -27.40 -13.50 -8.26
C SER A 271 -26.49 -14.62 -8.77
N PHE A 272 -26.95 -15.86 -8.54
CA PHE A 272 -26.62 -17.09 -9.27
C PHE A 272 -25.15 -17.54 -9.34
N ILE A 273 -24.78 -18.45 -8.43
CA ILE A 273 -23.76 -19.46 -8.72
C ILE A 273 -24.34 -20.41 -9.77
N ARG A 274 -24.11 -20.13 -11.05
CA ARG A 274 -24.13 -21.20 -12.05
C ARG A 274 -22.80 -21.93 -11.88
N LYS A 275 -22.81 -23.08 -11.19
CA LYS A 275 -21.73 -24.05 -11.30
C LYS A 275 -21.67 -24.50 -12.76
N THR A 276 -20.87 -23.83 -13.58
CA THR A 276 -20.33 -24.50 -14.76
C THR A 276 -19.42 -25.58 -14.23
N LYS A 277 -19.81 -26.85 -14.42
CA LYS A 277 -18.89 -27.99 -14.33
C LYS A 277 -17.77 -27.70 -15.33
N GLY A 278 -16.69 -27.10 -14.86
CA GLY A 278 -15.41 -27.15 -15.56
C GLY A 278 -14.99 -28.60 -15.56
N ASN A 279 -14.72 -29.15 -16.75
CA ASN A 279 -14.13 -30.48 -16.85
C ASN A 279 -12.84 -30.48 -16.04
N THR A 280 -12.71 -31.43 -15.12
CA THR A 280 -11.44 -31.65 -14.45
C THR A 280 -10.41 -32.17 -15.47
N LEU A 281 -9.12 -31.97 -15.21
CA LEU A 281 -8.05 -32.55 -16.04
C LEU A 281 -8.17 -34.08 -16.18
N LYS A 282 -8.83 -34.74 -15.21
CA LYS A 282 -9.17 -36.16 -15.25
C LYS A 282 -10.22 -36.47 -16.33
N ASP A 283 -11.24 -35.62 -16.46
CA ASP A 283 -12.26 -35.73 -17.52
C ASP A 283 -11.66 -35.50 -18.92
N LEU A 284 -10.65 -34.62 -19.03
CA LEU A 284 -9.91 -34.38 -20.28
C LEU A 284 -8.99 -35.56 -20.66
N ALA A 285 -8.33 -36.17 -19.66
CA ALA A 285 -7.45 -37.31 -19.84
C ALA A 285 -8.21 -38.59 -20.22
N GLU A 286 -9.39 -38.82 -19.63
CA GLU A 286 -10.27 -39.95 -19.95
C GLU A 286 -10.90 -39.80 -21.36
N SER A 287 -11.34 -38.59 -21.72
CA SER A 287 -11.81 -38.27 -23.08
C SER A 287 -10.73 -38.50 -24.15
N ASN A 288 -9.48 -38.10 -23.87
CA ASN A 288 -8.36 -38.29 -24.79
C ASN A 288 -7.87 -39.74 -24.88
N ARG A 289 -8.01 -40.54 -23.81
CA ARG A 289 -7.77 -41.99 -23.85
C ARG A 289 -8.84 -42.75 -24.63
N ALA A 290 -10.11 -42.35 -24.51
CA ALA A 290 -11.20 -42.96 -25.27
C ALA A 290 -11.10 -42.69 -26.78
N LYS A 291 -10.60 -41.52 -27.18
CA LYS A 291 -10.35 -41.16 -28.59
C LYS A 291 -9.14 -41.84 -29.23
N ARG A 292 -8.20 -42.37 -28.43
CA ARG A 292 -7.01 -43.11 -28.91
C ARG A 292 -7.22 -44.63 -29.03
N LYS A 293 -8.41 -45.13 -28.67
CA LYS A 293 -8.79 -46.56 -28.74
C LYS A 293 -9.87 -46.87 -29.77
N LYS A 294 -10.17 -45.94 -30.68
CA LYS A 294 -10.91 -46.15 -31.93
C LYS A 294 -10.01 -45.78 -33.09
#